data_AF-A0A0F9JU19-F1
#
_entry.id   AF-A0A0F9JU19-F1
#
_cell.length_a   1.000
_cell.length_b   1.000
_cell.length_c   1.000
_cell.angle_alpha   90.00
_cell.angle_beta   90.00
_cell.angle_gamma   90.00
#
_symmetry.space_group_name_H-M   'P 1'
#
loop_
_entity.id
_entity.type
_entity.pdbx_description
1 polymer ?
#
loop_
_entity_poly.entity_id
_entity_poly.type
_entity_poly.pdbx_seq_one_letter_code
_entity_poly.pdbx_strand_id
1 'polypeptide(L)'
;MALTKGSQTTLDEWAVTANTAVRLGTELDVSSAYHCILYIKAALGEAIASTGQPEIILQTTGEASPAKEDWTNYARMVGPVGTPVVPTLNATEPAGETSLATLNPETTSIDNDGKFKFLRHTTIANSEVVFQTANSGDAGDTITILDGLTNEQDTNTIVIDIDDVRNEAVAQWTLGINCLGISRLRIIYNADYDTDGPDVVCYSAYTLNTGI
;
A
#
# COMPACT_ATOMS: atom_id res chain seq x y z
N MET A 1 -22.40 -13.85 -25.00
CA MET A 1 -21.01 -14.13 -25.39
C MET A 1 -20.26 -14.30 -24.05
N ALA A 2 -18.96 -14.62 -23.99
CA ALA A 2 -18.32 -15.01 -22.73
C ALA A 2 -17.69 -13.79 -22.03
N LEU A 3 -18.07 -13.54 -20.77
CA LEU A 3 -17.39 -12.58 -19.90
C LEU A 3 -15.93 -12.99 -19.71
N THR A 4 -15.00 -12.07 -19.98
CA THR A 4 -13.56 -12.29 -19.78
C THR A 4 -13.11 -11.55 -18.52
N LYS A 5 -12.46 -12.28 -17.60
CA LYS A 5 -11.83 -11.71 -16.42
C LYS A 5 -10.38 -11.37 -16.76
N GLY A 6 -9.97 -10.12 -16.53
CA GLY A 6 -8.58 -9.72 -16.62
C GLY A 6 -7.72 -10.33 -15.52
N SER A 7 -6.40 -10.32 -15.73
CA SER A 7 -5.43 -10.47 -14.64
C SER A 7 -5.23 -9.14 -13.93
N GLN A 8 -4.80 -9.21 -12.66
CA GLN A 8 -4.38 -8.02 -11.94
C GLN A 8 -3.22 -7.35 -12.66
N THR A 9 -3.31 -6.04 -12.83
CA THR A 9 -2.30 -5.19 -13.48
C THR A 9 -1.98 -4.02 -12.56
N THR A 10 -0.71 -3.68 -12.41
CA THR A 10 -0.30 -2.49 -11.64
C THR A 10 -0.81 -1.23 -12.32
N LEU A 11 -1.39 -0.31 -11.53
CA LEU A 11 -1.77 1.04 -11.99
C LEU A 11 -0.72 2.04 -11.53
N ASP A 12 -0.43 2.06 -10.23
CA ASP A 12 0.64 2.87 -9.64
C ASP A 12 1.57 1.94 -8.85
N GLU A 13 2.85 1.91 -9.25
CA GLU A 13 3.92 1.32 -8.44
C GLU A 13 4.02 2.02 -7.08
N TRP A 14 4.69 1.38 -6.11
CA TRP A 14 4.96 2.01 -4.83
C TRP A 14 5.63 3.37 -5.02
N ALA A 15 5.02 4.40 -4.45
CA ALA A 15 5.52 5.76 -4.51
C ALA A 15 5.16 6.54 -3.24
N VAL A 16 6.10 7.40 -2.83
CA VAL A 16 5.94 8.29 -1.69
C VAL A 16 4.99 9.42 -2.05
N THR A 17 4.02 9.64 -1.18
CA THR A 17 3.26 10.87 -1.04
C THR A 17 3.81 11.58 0.18
N ALA A 18 4.57 12.65 -0.07
CA ALA A 18 5.22 13.38 1.01
C ALA A 18 4.19 13.96 1.98
N ASN A 19 4.59 14.11 3.24
CA ASN A 19 3.80 14.83 4.23
C ASN A 19 3.43 16.24 3.73
N THR A 20 2.24 16.74 4.08
CA THR A 20 1.70 18.03 3.55
C THR A 20 1.56 18.11 2.03
N ALA A 21 1.59 16.98 1.31
CA ALA A 21 1.50 16.95 -0.13
C ALA A 21 0.28 16.18 -0.65
N VAL A 22 -0.12 16.55 -1.86
CA VAL A 22 -1.11 15.83 -2.66
C VAL A 22 -0.41 15.25 -3.87
N ARG A 23 -0.51 13.94 -4.06
CA ARG A 23 0.00 13.24 -5.24
C ARG A 23 -1.16 12.70 -6.07
N LEU A 24 -1.14 13.02 -7.37
CA LEU A 24 -2.06 12.45 -8.33
C LEU A 24 -1.50 11.12 -8.85
N GLY A 25 -2.32 10.06 -8.82
CA GLY A 25 -2.01 8.78 -9.43
C GLY A 25 -2.30 8.76 -10.94
N THR A 26 -2.02 7.62 -11.55
CA THR A 26 -2.22 7.39 -12.98
C THR A 26 -3.71 7.34 -13.33
N GLU A 27 -4.09 7.94 -14.47
CA GLU A 27 -5.43 7.79 -15.01
C GLU A 27 -5.61 6.43 -15.67
N LEU A 28 -6.70 5.75 -15.35
CA LEU A 28 -7.08 4.46 -15.92
C LEU A 28 -8.28 4.62 -16.83
N ASP A 29 -8.15 4.17 -18.09
CA ASP A 29 -9.26 4.03 -19.02
C ASP A 29 -10.06 2.76 -18.70
N VAL A 30 -11.35 2.93 -18.41
CA VAL A 30 -12.29 1.85 -18.13
C VAL A 30 -13.50 1.87 -19.07
N SER A 31 -13.44 2.66 -20.14
CA SER A 31 -14.56 2.86 -21.09
C SER A 31 -15.03 1.56 -21.77
N SER A 32 -14.15 0.56 -21.86
CA SER A 32 -14.46 -0.77 -22.43
C SER A 32 -14.87 -1.82 -21.39
N ALA A 33 -14.78 -1.49 -20.10
CA ALA A 33 -15.05 -2.42 -19.01
C ALA A 33 -16.51 -2.29 -18.54
N TYR A 34 -17.08 -3.41 -18.08
CA TYR A 34 -18.36 -3.40 -17.34
C TYR A 34 -18.14 -3.23 -15.85
N HIS A 35 -17.00 -3.75 -15.38
CA HIS A 35 -16.63 -3.73 -13.98
C HIS A 35 -15.12 -3.66 -13.84
N CYS A 36 -14.66 -2.87 -12.88
CA CYS A 36 -13.28 -2.77 -12.47
C CYS A 36 -13.18 -3.17 -10.99
N ILE A 37 -12.17 -3.97 -10.64
CA ILE A 37 -11.77 -4.17 -9.24
C ILE A 37 -10.49 -3.40 -9.04
N LEU A 38 -10.48 -2.47 -8.09
CA LEU A 38 -9.32 -1.67 -7.72
C LEU A 38 -8.78 -2.16 -6.36
N TYR A 39 -7.49 -2.44 -6.32
CA TYR A 39 -6.74 -2.82 -5.13
C TYR A 39 -5.83 -1.67 -4.76
N ILE A 40 -5.94 -1.17 -3.54
CA ILE A 40 -5.14 -0.04 -3.06
C ILE A 40 -4.45 -0.47 -1.78
N LYS A 41 -3.17 -0.14 -1.66
CA LYS A 41 -2.40 -0.29 -0.43
C LYS A 41 -1.78 1.06 -0.07
N ALA A 42 -1.81 1.40 1.20
CA ALA A 42 -1.11 2.56 1.75
C ALA A 42 -0.40 2.13 3.03
N ALA A 43 0.83 2.61 3.22
CA ALA A 43 1.63 2.33 4.40
C ALA A 43 2.23 3.62 4.95
N LEU A 44 2.39 3.70 6.28
CA LEU A 44 3.19 4.75 6.91
C LEU A 44 4.65 4.58 6.44
N GLY A 45 5.34 5.69 6.17
CA GLY A 45 6.69 5.66 5.62
C GLY A 45 7.80 5.73 6.66
N GLU A 46 7.54 6.26 7.86
CA GLU A 46 8.59 6.72 8.79
C GLU A 46 8.14 6.61 10.25
N ALA A 47 9.08 6.68 11.19
CA ALA A 47 8.89 6.62 12.66
C ALA A 47 8.16 7.85 13.27
N ILE A 48 7.16 8.39 12.59
CA ILE A 48 6.47 9.62 12.97
C ILE A 48 4.99 9.28 13.17
N ALA A 49 4.41 9.79 14.26
CA ALA A 49 3.01 9.55 14.58
C ALA A 49 2.10 10.21 13.53
N SER A 50 1.29 9.41 12.84
CA SER A 50 0.24 9.91 11.96
C SER A 50 -1.02 10.17 12.78
N THR A 51 -1.48 11.42 12.79
CA THR A 51 -2.67 11.84 13.56
C THR A 51 -3.74 12.50 12.69
N GLY A 52 -3.34 13.03 11.53
CA GLY A 52 -4.21 13.79 10.64
C GLY A 52 -4.89 13.00 9.53
N GLN A 53 -4.89 11.66 9.60
CA GLN A 53 -5.71 10.79 8.74
C GLN A 53 -5.48 11.04 7.24
N PRO A 54 -4.34 10.61 6.66
CA PRO A 54 -4.10 10.75 5.23
C PRO A 54 -5.27 10.17 4.43
N GLU A 55 -5.70 10.84 3.37
CA GLU A 55 -6.86 10.42 2.57
C GLU A 55 -6.44 9.81 1.25
N ILE A 56 -7.14 8.75 0.83
CA ILE A 56 -7.09 8.23 -0.53
C ILE A 56 -8.46 8.48 -1.16
N ILE A 57 -8.48 9.27 -2.25
CA ILE A 57 -9.70 9.68 -2.92
C ILE A 57 -9.72 9.07 -4.32
N LEU A 58 -10.72 8.22 -4.57
CA LEU A 58 -11.00 7.71 -5.90
C LEU A 58 -11.93 8.68 -6.63
N GLN A 59 -11.51 9.15 -7.80
CA GLN A 59 -12.32 9.98 -8.68
C GLN A 59 -12.67 9.24 -9.97
N THR A 60 -13.83 9.57 -10.51
CA THR A 60 -14.36 8.98 -11.75
C THR A 60 -14.94 10.06 -12.65
N THR A 61 -15.01 9.77 -13.93
CA THR A 61 -15.65 10.64 -14.92
C THR A 61 -16.21 9.82 -16.08
N GLY A 62 -17.31 10.31 -16.65
CA GLY A 62 -17.89 9.78 -17.89
C GLY A 62 -17.14 10.24 -19.15
N GLU A 63 -16.25 11.22 -19.04
CA GLU A 63 -15.58 11.82 -20.18
C GLU A 63 -14.37 10.98 -20.63
N ALA A 64 -14.26 10.75 -21.94
CA ALA A 64 -13.14 10.02 -22.54
C ALA A 64 -11.84 10.85 -22.54
N SER A 65 -11.94 12.17 -22.42
CA SER A 65 -10.82 13.12 -22.35
C SER A 65 -11.16 14.24 -21.36
N PRO A 66 -11.10 13.96 -20.05
CA PRO A 66 -11.63 14.83 -19.02
C PRO A 66 -10.76 16.08 -18.81
N ALA A 67 -11.42 17.23 -18.69
CA ALA A 67 -10.88 18.44 -18.10
C ALA A 67 -10.84 18.33 -16.57
N LYS A 68 -10.27 19.34 -15.89
CA LYS A 68 -10.13 19.33 -14.43
C LYS A 68 -11.48 19.28 -13.71
N GLU A 69 -12.48 20.01 -14.20
CA GLU A 69 -13.84 20.04 -13.61
C GLU A 69 -14.68 18.79 -13.85
N ASP A 70 -14.27 17.88 -14.74
CA ASP A 70 -15.08 16.72 -15.12
C ASP A 70 -14.99 15.55 -14.12
N TRP A 71 -14.11 15.66 -13.13
CA TRP A 71 -13.85 14.60 -12.16
C TRP A 71 -14.74 14.72 -10.94
N THR A 72 -15.41 13.61 -10.59
CA THR A 72 -16.25 13.51 -9.39
C THR A 72 -15.68 12.50 -8.40
N ASN A 73 -15.73 12.82 -7.11
CA ASN A 73 -15.34 11.89 -6.04
C ASN A 73 -16.32 10.70 -6.01
N TYR A 74 -15.78 9.49 -6.09
CA TYR A 74 -16.56 8.25 -6.01
C TYR A 74 -16.44 7.60 -4.63
N ALA A 75 -15.23 7.52 -4.10
CA ALA A 75 -14.97 6.99 -2.77
C ALA A 75 -13.84 7.76 -2.09
N ARG A 76 -13.88 7.78 -0.76
CA ARG A 76 -12.82 8.34 0.08
C ARG A 76 -12.50 7.33 1.18
N MET A 77 -11.23 7.02 1.32
CA MET A 77 -10.70 6.11 2.33
C MET A 77 -9.73 6.89 3.22
N VAL A 78 -9.69 6.51 4.49
CA VAL A 78 -8.73 7.04 5.46
C VAL A 78 -7.58 6.05 5.55
N GLY A 79 -6.35 6.54 5.36
CA GLY A 79 -5.12 5.78 5.42
C GLY A 79 -4.76 5.30 6.83
N PRO A 80 -3.62 4.60 6.96
CA PRO A 80 -3.16 4.12 8.25
C PRO A 80 -2.86 5.31 9.18
N VAL A 81 -3.09 5.13 10.48
CA VAL A 81 -2.84 6.12 11.54
C VAL A 81 -2.19 5.44 12.75
N GLY A 82 -1.47 6.23 13.55
CA GLY A 82 -0.77 5.75 14.74
C GLY A 82 0.72 6.03 14.69
N THR A 83 1.44 5.50 15.68
CA THR A 83 2.90 5.69 15.83
C THR A 83 3.62 4.42 15.42
N PRO A 84 4.31 4.41 14.27
CA PRO A 84 4.99 3.23 13.79
C PRO A 84 6.35 3.02 14.47
N VAL A 85 6.74 1.75 14.54
CA VAL A 85 8.11 1.29 14.83
C VAL A 85 8.77 0.91 13.51
N VAL A 86 10.08 1.19 13.37
CA VAL A 86 10.81 1.06 12.10
C VAL A 86 12.20 0.41 12.24
N PRO A 87 12.33 -0.81 12.79
CA PRO A 87 13.61 -1.53 12.75
C PRO A 87 14.10 -1.76 11.31
N THR A 88 15.39 -2.04 11.16
CA THR A 88 16.03 -2.39 9.88
C THR A 88 16.26 -3.89 9.80
N LEU A 89 16.35 -4.42 8.57
CA LEU A 89 16.84 -5.78 8.34
C LEU A 89 18.34 -5.86 8.65
N ASN A 90 18.77 -6.98 9.21
CA ASN A 90 20.16 -7.22 9.59
C ASN A 90 20.99 -7.88 8.47
N ALA A 91 20.34 -8.32 7.40
CA ALA A 91 20.99 -8.95 6.25
C ALA A 91 20.33 -8.52 4.93
N THR A 92 20.99 -8.84 3.83
CA THR A 92 20.35 -8.84 2.51
C THR A 92 19.52 -10.12 2.40
N GLU A 93 18.21 -9.94 2.22
CA GLU A 93 17.25 -11.04 2.12
C GLU A 93 16.89 -11.28 0.66
N PRO A 94 17.16 -12.46 0.09
CA PRO A 94 16.88 -12.73 -1.31
C PRO A 94 15.36 -12.82 -1.58
N ALA A 95 14.96 -12.59 -2.83
CA ALA A 95 13.59 -12.87 -3.26
C ALA A 95 13.24 -14.35 -2.96
N GLY A 96 12.04 -14.57 -2.43
CA GLY A 96 11.55 -15.87 -1.96
C GLY A 96 11.94 -16.22 -0.52
N GLU A 97 12.77 -15.41 0.16
CA GLU A 97 13.11 -15.64 1.57
C GLU A 97 11.87 -15.48 2.45
N THR A 98 11.77 -16.35 3.46
CA THR A 98 10.61 -16.38 4.39
C THR A 98 11.00 -16.09 5.82
N SER A 99 12.29 -16.16 6.15
CA SER A 99 12.84 -15.88 7.47
C SER A 99 13.78 -14.69 7.37
N LEU A 100 13.26 -13.51 7.72
CA LEU A 100 13.98 -12.24 7.52
C LEU A 100 14.76 -11.90 8.77
N ALA A 101 16.08 -11.76 8.66
CA ALA A 101 16.93 -11.38 9.77
C ALA A 101 16.66 -9.93 10.18
N THR A 102 16.40 -9.72 11.46
CA THR A 102 16.13 -8.41 12.04
C THR A 102 16.83 -8.29 13.39
N LEU A 103 16.92 -7.06 13.90
CA LEU A 103 17.23 -6.87 15.32
C LEU A 103 16.10 -7.51 16.17
N ASN A 104 16.43 -7.95 17.39
CA ASN A 104 15.54 -8.74 18.25
C ASN A 104 14.10 -8.19 18.25
N PRO A 105 13.14 -8.94 17.67
CA PRO A 105 11.75 -8.53 17.47
C PRO A 105 11.07 -8.02 18.73
N GLU A 106 11.27 -8.68 19.88
CA GLU A 106 10.69 -8.30 21.17
C GLU A 106 11.17 -6.92 21.62
N THR A 107 12.48 -6.64 21.48
CA THR A 107 13.05 -5.34 21.88
C THR A 107 12.74 -4.21 20.90
N THR A 108 12.44 -4.57 19.64
CA THR A 108 12.09 -3.61 18.58
C THR A 108 10.59 -3.48 18.36
N SER A 109 9.77 -4.15 19.16
CA SER A 109 8.30 -4.10 19.10
C SER A 109 7.71 -4.53 17.75
N ILE A 110 8.33 -5.52 17.09
CA ILE A 110 7.80 -6.17 15.88
C ILE A 110 7.48 -7.66 16.13
N ASP A 111 7.24 -8.02 17.39
CA ASP A 111 6.90 -9.36 17.89
C ASP A 111 5.39 -9.68 17.85
N ASN A 112 4.61 -8.81 17.22
CA ASN A 112 3.17 -8.92 17.05
C ASN A 112 2.80 -9.70 15.78
N ASP A 113 2.92 -11.01 15.91
CA ASP A 113 2.53 -11.99 14.89
C ASP A 113 1.07 -11.83 14.43
N GLY A 114 0.79 -12.23 13.19
CA GLY A 114 -0.54 -12.20 12.59
C GLY A 114 -0.93 -10.83 12.01
N LYS A 115 0.05 -10.03 11.60
CA LYS A 115 -0.15 -8.69 11.06
C LYS A 115 0.60 -8.45 9.75
N PHE A 116 0.07 -7.50 8.98
CA PHE A 116 0.79 -6.95 7.85
C PHE A 116 1.89 -5.98 8.29
N LYS A 117 3.07 -6.14 7.70
CA LYS A 117 4.23 -5.24 7.82
C LYS A 117 4.50 -4.61 6.47
N PHE A 118 5.04 -3.41 6.46
CA PHE A 118 5.55 -2.80 5.24
C PHE A 118 7.08 -2.82 5.25
N LEU A 119 7.66 -3.50 4.27
CA LEU A 119 9.10 -3.46 4.01
C LEU A 119 9.38 -2.30 3.06
N ARG A 120 9.85 -1.18 3.61
CA ARG A 120 10.22 0.00 2.81
C ARG A 120 11.68 -0.15 2.38
N HIS A 121 11.85 -0.54 1.12
CA HIS A 121 13.16 -0.67 0.50
C HIS A 121 13.78 0.70 0.19
N THR A 122 15.11 0.79 0.10
CA THR A 122 15.83 2.03 -0.29
C THR A 122 15.40 2.55 -1.65
N THR A 123 15.16 1.62 -2.58
CA THR A 123 14.45 1.86 -3.85
C THR A 123 12.96 1.61 -3.64
N ILE A 124 12.15 2.68 -3.55
CA ILE A 124 10.74 2.60 -3.17
C ILE A 124 9.93 1.61 -4.01
N ALA A 125 10.19 1.49 -5.32
CA ALA A 125 9.49 0.55 -6.19
C ALA A 125 9.66 -0.93 -5.79
N ASN A 126 10.73 -1.28 -5.05
CA ASN A 126 10.95 -2.63 -4.54
C ASN A 126 10.32 -2.87 -3.15
N SER A 127 9.64 -1.86 -2.59
CA SER A 127 8.96 -2.02 -1.31
C SER A 127 7.82 -3.04 -1.43
N GLU A 128 7.48 -3.69 -0.32
CA GLU A 128 6.42 -4.69 -0.34
C GLU A 128 5.70 -4.80 1.00
N VAL A 129 4.51 -5.40 0.96
CA VAL A 129 3.70 -5.69 2.15
C VAL A 129 3.76 -7.18 2.40
N VAL A 130 4.18 -7.57 3.60
CA VAL A 130 4.34 -8.96 4.01
C VAL A 130 3.44 -9.26 5.20
N PHE A 131 3.03 -10.52 5.37
CA PHE A 131 2.25 -10.96 6.53
C PHE A 131 3.14 -11.78 7.46
N GLN A 132 3.40 -11.25 8.66
CA GLN A 132 4.22 -11.93 9.65
C GLN A 132 3.42 -13.03 10.34
N THR A 133 3.99 -14.24 10.40
CA THR A 133 3.37 -15.42 10.99
C THR A 133 4.01 -15.87 12.29
N ALA A 134 5.28 -15.50 12.52
CA ALA A 134 6.02 -15.83 13.73
C ALA A 134 7.22 -14.89 13.88
N ASN A 135 7.79 -14.84 15.08
CA ASN A 135 9.09 -14.24 15.36
C ASN A 135 9.92 -15.14 16.29
N SER A 136 11.23 -14.94 16.32
CA SER A 136 12.11 -15.49 17.35
C SER A 136 12.53 -14.38 18.33
N GLY A 137 12.82 -14.73 19.59
CA GLY A 137 13.07 -13.77 20.69
C GLY A 137 14.51 -13.70 21.24
N ASP A 138 15.52 -14.29 20.59
CA ASP A 138 16.94 -14.27 20.99
C ASP A 138 17.93 -13.74 19.91
N ALA A 139 18.90 -12.90 20.30
CA ALA A 139 19.89 -12.26 19.39
C ALA A 139 20.39 -13.11 18.19
N GLY A 140 20.14 -12.63 16.96
CA GLY A 140 20.20 -13.42 15.72
C GLY A 140 18.82 -13.72 15.13
N ASP A 141 17.80 -13.03 15.64
CA ASP A 141 16.40 -13.28 15.39
C ASP A 141 15.90 -12.97 13.99
N THR A 142 14.79 -13.64 13.68
CA THR A 142 14.08 -13.47 12.43
C THR A 142 12.62 -13.17 12.68
N ILE A 143 11.99 -12.48 11.74
CA ILE A 143 10.55 -12.58 11.54
C ILE A 143 10.29 -13.58 10.43
N THR A 144 9.27 -14.41 10.61
CA THR A 144 8.80 -15.35 9.58
C THR A 144 7.61 -14.75 8.85
N ILE A 145 7.62 -14.78 7.51
CA ILE A 145 6.55 -14.27 6.65
C ILE A 145 5.89 -15.39 5.83
N LEU A 146 4.62 -15.20 5.47
CA LEU A 146 3.80 -16.24 4.86
C LEU A 146 4.20 -16.65 3.43
N ASP A 147 4.30 -15.68 2.50
CA ASP A 147 4.39 -15.94 1.05
C ASP A 147 5.80 -15.69 0.47
N GLY A 148 6.79 -15.47 1.34
CA GLY A 148 8.15 -15.09 0.95
C GLY A 148 8.23 -13.69 0.32
N LEU A 149 9.46 -13.19 0.15
CA LEU A 149 9.69 -11.89 -0.48
C LEU A 149 9.46 -11.94 -2.00
N THR A 150 8.88 -10.89 -2.57
CA THR A 150 8.84 -10.72 -4.02
C THR A 150 10.14 -10.16 -4.56
N ASN A 151 10.70 -9.16 -3.85
CA ASN A 151 11.95 -8.50 -4.23
C ASN A 151 13.06 -8.85 -3.24
N GLU A 152 14.31 -8.80 -3.68
CA GLU A 152 15.44 -8.78 -2.74
C GLU A 152 15.34 -7.52 -1.87
N GLN A 153 15.57 -7.67 -0.58
CA GLN A 153 15.62 -6.58 0.39
C GLN A 153 17.05 -6.40 0.90
N ASP A 154 17.48 -5.15 1.07
CA ASP A 154 18.81 -4.83 1.59
C ASP A 154 18.82 -4.51 3.09
N THR A 155 20.00 -4.41 3.70
CA THR A 155 20.17 -4.08 5.13
C THR A 155 19.69 -2.68 5.54
N ASN A 156 19.33 -1.83 4.57
CA ASN A 156 18.75 -0.51 4.82
C ASN A 156 17.23 -0.52 4.67
N THR A 157 16.64 -1.67 4.31
CA THR A 157 15.20 -1.86 4.30
C THR A 157 14.69 -1.77 5.72
N ILE A 158 13.73 -0.87 5.92
CA ILE A 158 13.04 -0.75 7.21
C ILE A 158 11.77 -1.59 7.21
N VAL A 159 11.51 -2.25 8.33
CA VAL A 159 10.28 -2.98 8.62
C VAL A 159 9.37 -2.06 9.39
N ILE A 160 8.26 -1.65 8.80
CA ILE A 160 7.33 -0.71 9.40
C ILE A 160 6.12 -1.45 9.96
N ASP A 161 5.84 -1.18 11.22
CA ASP A 161 4.75 -1.77 11.98
C ASP A 161 4.18 -0.82 13.01
N ILE A 162 3.04 -1.16 13.64
CA ILE A 162 2.54 -0.49 14.84
C ILE A 162 2.37 -1.52 15.95
N ASP A 163 3.03 -1.27 17.08
CA ASP A 163 2.90 -2.05 18.31
C ASP A 163 1.61 -1.71 19.06
N ASP A 164 0.48 -2.08 18.45
CA ASP A 164 -0.86 -1.89 19.01
C ASP A 164 -1.78 -3.01 18.55
N VAL A 165 -2.62 -3.56 19.43
CA VAL A 165 -3.50 -4.70 19.10
C VAL A 165 -4.58 -4.42 18.04
N ARG A 166 -4.79 -3.16 17.66
CA ARG A 166 -5.86 -2.72 16.74
C ARG A 166 -5.34 -1.92 15.55
N ASN A 167 -4.27 -1.16 15.72
CA ASN A 167 -3.73 -0.32 14.64
C ASN A 167 -2.74 -1.11 13.77
N GLU A 168 -2.72 -0.77 12.49
CA GLU A 168 -1.82 -1.35 11.50
C GLU A 168 -1.06 -0.24 10.76
N ALA A 169 0.22 -0.48 10.49
CA ALA A 169 1.03 0.43 9.65
C ALA A 169 0.61 0.42 8.18
N VAL A 170 -0.16 -0.60 7.77
CA VAL A 170 -0.61 -0.84 6.40
C VAL A 170 -2.13 -0.84 6.39
N ALA A 171 -2.71 -0.13 5.42
CA ALA A 171 -4.13 -0.20 5.12
C ALA A 171 -4.32 -0.69 3.68
N GLN A 172 -5.28 -1.59 3.50
CA GLN A 172 -5.54 -2.26 2.22
C GLN A 172 -7.03 -2.19 1.89
N TRP A 173 -7.35 -1.85 0.64
CA TRP A 173 -8.73 -1.77 0.16
C TRP A 173 -8.90 -2.54 -1.13
N THR A 174 -10.07 -3.16 -1.28
CA THR A 174 -10.54 -3.73 -2.53
C THR A 174 -11.90 -3.12 -2.85
N LEU A 175 -11.99 -2.43 -3.99
CA LEU A 175 -13.19 -1.71 -4.42
C LEU A 175 -13.70 -2.29 -5.73
N GLY A 176 -14.96 -2.75 -5.74
CA GLY A 176 -15.68 -3.08 -6.96
C GLY A 176 -16.35 -1.82 -7.53
N ILE A 177 -16.05 -1.50 -8.79
CA ILE A 177 -16.55 -0.31 -9.48
C ILE A 177 -17.38 -0.77 -10.68
N ASN A 178 -18.66 -0.39 -10.69
CA ASN A 178 -19.49 -0.53 -11.88
C ASN A 178 -19.09 0.54 -12.90
N CYS A 179 -18.57 0.12 -14.05
CA CYS A 179 -18.03 1.02 -15.07
C CYS A 179 -19.08 1.53 -16.06
N LEU A 180 -20.36 1.14 -15.92
CA LEU A 180 -21.43 1.66 -16.76
C LEU A 180 -21.56 3.18 -16.60
N GLY A 181 -21.25 3.92 -17.66
CA GLY A 181 -21.25 5.39 -17.66
C GLY A 181 -19.98 6.04 -17.13
N ILE A 182 -18.93 5.25 -16.87
CA ILE A 182 -17.61 5.74 -16.47
C ILE A 182 -16.63 5.44 -17.60
N SER A 183 -15.91 6.45 -18.04
CA SER A 183 -14.84 6.32 -19.04
C SER A 183 -13.48 6.26 -18.38
N ARG A 184 -13.25 7.02 -17.30
CA ARG A 184 -11.95 7.05 -16.62
C ARG A 184 -12.06 7.07 -15.10
N LEU A 185 -11.00 6.55 -14.47
CA LEU A 185 -10.76 6.54 -13.04
C LEU A 185 -9.39 7.18 -12.75
N ARG A 186 -9.22 7.76 -11.57
CA ARG A 186 -7.90 8.13 -11.03
C ARG A 186 -7.93 8.15 -9.50
N ILE A 187 -6.75 8.03 -8.90
CA ILE A 187 -6.60 8.08 -7.44
C ILE A 187 -5.84 9.36 -7.07
N ILE A 188 -6.30 10.04 -6.03
CA ILE A 188 -5.58 11.13 -5.37
C ILE A 188 -5.13 10.62 -4.00
N TYR A 189 -3.83 10.71 -3.74
CA TYR A 189 -3.23 10.45 -2.44
C TYR A 189 -3.00 11.79 -1.76
N ASN A 190 -3.70 12.05 -0.67
CA ASN A 190 -3.71 13.33 0.01
C ASN A 190 -3.18 13.18 1.45
N ALA A 191 -1.94 13.59 1.67
CA ALA A 191 -1.32 13.64 2.99
C ALA A 191 -1.33 15.05 3.60
N ASP A 192 -2.10 15.99 3.01
CA ASP A 192 -2.13 17.39 3.43
C ASP A 192 -2.75 17.60 4.83
N TYR A 193 -3.60 16.66 5.26
CA TYR A 193 -4.29 16.75 6.55
C TYR A 193 -3.45 16.26 7.74
N ASP A 194 -2.28 15.67 7.52
CA ASP A 194 -1.40 15.11 8.54
C ASP A 194 -0.15 15.96 8.74
N THR A 195 -0.29 17.24 9.08
CA THR A 195 0.79 18.25 8.97
C THR A 195 2.08 17.96 9.74
N ASP A 196 2.04 17.09 10.75
CA ASP A 196 3.21 16.68 11.55
C ASP A 196 3.46 15.16 11.46
N GLY A 197 2.79 14.49 10.53
CA GLY A 197 2.83 13.03 10.35
C GLY A 197 3.98 12.54 9.48
N PRO A 198 4.03 11.22 9.23
CA PRO A 198 5.00 10.63 8.32
C PRO A 198 4.62 10.90 6.85
N ASP A 199 5.57 10.63 5.97
CA ASP A 199 5.26 10.33 4.57
C ASP A 199 4.35 9.08 4.48
N VAL A 200 3.54 9.00 3.43
CA VAL A 200 2.71 7.82 3.13
C VAL A 200 3.15 7.20 1.82
N VAL A 201 3.39 5.89 1.81
CA VAL A 201 3.77 5.16 0.60
C VAL A 201 2.55 4.42 0.08
N CYS A 202 2.18 4.63 -1.18
CA CYS A 202 0.96 4.07 -1.75
C CYS A 202 1.25 3.27 -3.02
N TYR A 203 0.44 2.23 -3.23
CA TYR A 203 0.42 1.37 -4.41
C TYR A 203 -1.02 1.14 -4.85
N SER A 204 -1.23 0.99 -6.16
CA SER A 204 -2.54 0.60 -6.69
C SER A 204 -2.41 -0.39 -7.84
N ALA A 205 -3.37 -1.31 -7.92
CA ALA A 205 -3.51 -2.26 -9.01
C ALA A 205 -4.99 -2.47 -9.32
N TYR A 206 -5.28 -3.04 -10.48
CA TYR A 206 -6.65 -3.22 -10.93
C TYR A 206 -6.83 -4.49 -11.75
N THR A 207 -8.09 -4.90 -11.86
CA THR A 207 -8.55 -5.93 -12.80
C THR A 207 -9.77 -5.39 -13.55
N LEU A 208 -9.77 -5.50 -14.89
CA LEU A 208 -10.93 -5.15 -15.71
C LEU A 208 -11.67 -6.41 -16.15
N ASN A 209 -13.00 -6.33 -16.13
CA ASN A 209 -13.88 -7.33 -16.72
C ASN A 209 -14.50 -6.77 -18.00
N THR A 210 -14.22 -7.42 -19.11
CA THR A 210 -14.66 -7.01 -20.46
C THR A 210 -15.48 -8.13 -21.12
N GLY A 211 -16.45 -7.78 -21.99
CA GLY A 211 -17.28 -8.72 -22.78
C GLY A 211 -18.78 -8.76 -22.44
N ILE A 212 -19.63 -8.98 -23.47
CA ILE A 212 -21.06 -9.39 -23.41
C ILE A 212 -21.14 -10.89 -23.68
#